data_AF-A0A8S0U167-F1
#
_entry.id   AF-A0A8S0U167-F1
#
_cell.length_a   1.000
_cell.length_b   1.000
_cell.length_c   1.000
_cell.angle_alpha   90.00
_cell.angle_beta   90.00
_cell.angle_gamma   90.00
#
_symmetry.space_group_name_H-M   'P 1'
#
loop_
_entity.id
_entity.type
_entity.pdbx_description
1 polymer ?
#
loop_
_entity_poly.entity_id
_entity_poly.type
_entity_poly.pdbx_seq_one_letter_code
_entity_poly.pdbx_strand_id
1 'polypeptide(L)'
;MEKWRVTYSLLKYSSNFDRRSNYSFTSGVRYFYGRSYIPFNKNYAVQLRYLASVASTTQRNPDFSQINMDDISYFKKILGERGVVQDEEKLDDANTDWMRKYKGSSKLMLQPRTTEEVSQILKYCNSRCLAVVPQGGNTGLVGGSVPVFDEVIINVGSMNNILSFDKVSGILVCEAGCILENLISFLDNQGFIMPLDLGAKGSCQIGGNVSTNAGGLRLIRYGSLHGSVLGLEAVLANGTVLDMLASLRKDNTGYDLKHLFIGKLTLNSFLIGYCLKEQVQILNE
;
A
#
# COMPACT_ATOMS: atom_id res chain seq x y z
N MET A 1 -16.45 -9.15 -23.22
CA MET A 1 -15.86 -10.49 -23.07
C MET A 1 -14.50 -10.45 -22.34
N GLU A 2 -13.77 -9.32 -22.32
CA GLU A 2 -12.56 -9.11 -21.47
C GLU A 2 -12.74 -9.45 -19.99
N LYS A 3 -13.79 -8.94 -19.33
CA LYS A 3 -13.98 -9.10 -17.86
C LYS A 3 -13.96 -10.56 -17.39
N TRP A 4 -14.53 -11.48 -18.18
CA TRP A 4 -14.55 -12.93 -17.89
C TRP A 4 -13.17 -13.59 -17.98
N ARG A 5 -12.29 -13.10 -18.87
CA ARG A 5 -10.92 -13.63 -19.01
C ARG A 5 -10.05 -13.30 -17.80
N VAL A 6 -10.25 -12.12 -17.21
CA VAL A 6 -9.56 -11.68 -16.00
C VAL A 6 -9.95 -12.55 -14.79
N THR A 7 -11.25 -12.82 -14.62
CA THR A 7 -11.75 -13.69 -13.54
C THR A 7 -11.20 -15.11 -13.67
N TYR A 8 -11.16 -15.65 -14.88
CA TYR A 8 -10.60 -16.98 -15.15
C TYR A 8 -9.09 -17.06 -14.90
N SER A 9 -8.33 -16.01 -15.23
CA SER A 9 -6.90 -15.92 -14.92
C SER A 9 -6.65 -15.90 -13.41
N LEU A 10 -7.39 -15.10 -12.64
CA LEU A 10 -7.28 -15.06 -11.18
C LEU A 10 -7.62 -16.42 -10.52
N LEU A 11 -8.62 -17.12 -11.04
CA LEU A 11 -8.98 -18.47 -10.56
C LEU A 11 -7.94 -19.53 -10.96
N LYS A 12 -7.35 -19.45 -12.15
CA LYS A 12 -6.24 -20.34 -12.58
C LYS A 12 -4.98 -20.15 -11.74
N TYR A 13 -4.68 -18.91 -11.33
CA TYR A 13 -3.61 -18.63 -10.37
C TYR A 13 -3.86 -19.30 -9.01
N SER A 14 -5.12 -19.39 -8.58
CA SER A 14 -5.49 -20.12 -7.36
C SER A 14 -5.47 -21.65 -7.54
N SER A 15 -5.72 -22.18 -8.74
CA SER A 15 -5.88 -23.62 -8.98
C SER A 15 -4.60 -24.36 -9.40
N ASN A 16 -3.59 -23.66 -9.93
CA ASN A 16 -2.26 -24.23 -10.24
C ASN A 16 -1.34 -24.34 -9.00
N PHE A 17 -1.92 -24.21 -7.81
CA PHE A 17 -1.24 -24.50 -6.55
C PHE A 17 -1.04 -26.01 -6.42
N ASP A 18 0.13 -26.47 -6.83
CA ASP A 18 0.58 -27.84 -6.70
C ASP A 18 0.57 -28.24 -5.22
N ARG A 19 -0.17 -29.31 -4.89
CA ARG A 19 -0.40 -29.82 -3.52
C ARG A 19 0.84 -30.54 -2.95
N ARG A 20 2.02 -29.91 -3.01
CA ARG A 20 3.28 -30.47 -2.52
C ARG A 20 4.12 -29.43 -1.77
N SER A 21 3.53 -28.84 -0.74
CA SER A 21 4.31 -28.26 0.37
C SER A 21 3.56 -28.56 1.67
N ASN A 22 3.92 -29.69 2.29
CA ASN A 22 3.57 -29.97 3.67
C ASN A 22 4.28 -28.92 4.56
N TYR A 23 3.64 -27.78 4.78
CA TYR A 23 4.04 -26.86 5.83
C TYR A 23 3.64 -27.49 7.18
N SER A 24 4.56 -28.22 7.79
CA SER A 24 4.47 -28.60 9.19
C SER A 24 4.64 -27.35 10.05
N PHE A 25 3.51 -26.77 10.49
CA PHE A 25 3.48 -25.71 11.47
C PHE A 25 3.81 -26.31 12.85
N THR A 26 5.09 -26.48 13.17
CA THR A 26 5.53 -26.84 14.52
C THR A 26 5.55 -25.58 15.39
N SER A 27 4.37 -25.10 15.80
CA SER A 27 4.24 -24.04 16.79
C SER A 27 4.45 -24.59 18.20
N GLY A 28 5.71 -24.75 18.59
CA GLY A 28 6.08 -24.95 20.00
C GLY A 28 6.16 -23.61 20.72
N VAL A 29 5.03 -23.06 21.15
CA VAL A 29 5.03 -21.90 22.05
C VAL A 29 5.49 -22.38 23.44
N ARG A 30 6.74 -22.08 23.82
CA ARG A 30 7.20 -22.20 25.21
C ARG A 30 7.07 -20.85 25.90
N TYR A 31 6.10 -20.75 26.80
CA TYR A 31 6.02 -19.64 27.75
C TYR A 31 7.08 -19.82 28.83
N PHE A 32 8.02 -18.89 28.95
CA PHE A 32 8.93 -18.80 30.10
C PHE A 32 8.50 -17.64 31.00
N TYR A 33 8.20 -17.95 32.25
CA TYR A 33 8.06 -16.96 33.32
C TYR A 33 9.45 -16.58 33.83
N GLY A 34 10.04 -15.50 33.30
CA GLY A 34 11.28 -14.92 33.83
C GLY A 34 10.99 -13.95 34.97
N ARG A 35 11.64 -14.14 36.13
CA ARG A 35 11.52 -13.28 37.32
C ARG A 35 12.87 -12.60 37.56
N SER A 36 12.98 -11.32 37.25
CA SER A 36 14.19 -10.53 37.55
C SER A 36 13.88 -9.55 38.67
N TYR A 37 14.61 -9.66 39.78
CA TYR A 37 14.57 -8.71 40.90
C TYR A 37 15.75 -7.75 40.77
N ILE A 38 15.47 -6.45 40.64
CA ILE A 38 16.46 -5.39 40.84
C ILE A 38 16.31 -4.95 42.31
N PRO A 39 17.34 -5.02 43.16
CA PRO A 39 17.22 -4.52 44.52
C PRO A 39 17.35 -3.00 44.49
N PHE A 40 16.22 -2.31 44.64
CA PHE A 40 16.18 -0.90 45.01
C PHE A 40 15.36 -0.74 46.30
N ASN A 41 15.76 0.24 47.10
CA ASN A 41 15.43 0.41 48.52
C ASN A 41 13.92 0.41 48.84
N LYS A 42 13.61 0.01 50.08
CA LYS A 42 12.30 -0.34 50.65
C LYS A 42 11.08 0.52 50.20
N ASN A 43 10.00 -0.21 49.88
CA ASN A 43 8.56 0.13 50.02
C ASN A 43 7.67 0.36 48.79
N TYR A 44 8.13 0.20 47.54
CA TYR A 44 7.23 0.03 46.40
C TYR A 44 7.82 -0.93 45.36
N ALA A 45 7.21 -2.10 45.17
CA ALA A 45 7.55 -3.00 44.07
C ALA A 45 6.72 -2.60 42.84
N VAL A 46 7.31 -1.89 41.88
CA VAL A 46 6.69 -1.69 40.57
C VAL A 46 6.74 -3.02 39.82
N GLN A 47 5.59 -3.64 39.63
CA GLN A 47 5.47 -4.84 38.79
C GLN A 47 5.54 -4.44 37.32
N LEU A 48 6.76 -4.33 36.77
CA LEU A 48 6.96 -4.20 35.33
C LEU A 48 6.64 -5.53 34.66
N ARG A 49 5.44 -5.65 34.09
CA ARG A 49 5.10 -6.75 33.17
C ARG A 49 5.60 -6.38 31.78
N TYR A 50 6.77 -6.87 31.41
CA TYR A 50 7.19 -6.85 30.02
C TYR A 50 6.56 -8.05 29.30
N LEU A 51 5.62 -7.78 28.39
CA LEU A 51 5.28 -8.71 27.31
C LEU A 51 6.36 -8.59 26.24
N ALA A 52 7.58 -8.98 26.57
CA ALA A 52 8.59 -9.22 25.54
C ALA A 52 8.30 -10.62 25.00
N SER A 53 7.54 -10.73 23.90
CA SER A 53 7.75 -11.89 23.03
C SER A 53 9.24 -11.85 22.71
N VAL A 54 9.96 -12.95 22.91
CA VAL A 54 11.26 -13.12 22.28
C VAL A 54 10.98 -12.97 20.79
N ALA A 55 11.21 -11.77 20.25
CA ALA A 55 11.04 -11.53 18.83
C ALA A 55 12.09 -12.42 18.19
N SER A 56 11.64 -13.54 17.63
CA SER A 56 12.46 -14.30 16.70
C SER A 56 13.03 -13.28 15.72
N THR A 57 14.35 -13.20 15.58
CA THR A 57 14.97 -12.34 14.59
C THR A 57 14.37 -12.71 13.25
N THR A 58 13.52 -11.85 12.70
CA THR A 58 12.89 -12.11 11.40
C THR A 58 14.01 -12.28 10.39
N GLN A 59 14.00 -13.39 9.66
CA GLN A 59 14.99 -13.65 8.62
C GLN A 59 14.45 -13.24 7.27
N ARG A 60 15.31 -12.67 6.43
CA ARG A 60 14.99 -12.37 5.05
C ARG A 60 14.70 -13.68 4.31
N ASN A 61 13.59 -13.74 3.58
CA ASN A 61 13.31 -14.91 2.76
C ASN A 61 14.38 -15.03 1.64
N PRO A 62 15.10 -16.16 1.55
CA PRO A 62 16.13 -16.37 0.53
C PRO A 62 15.57 -16.50 -0.90
N ASP A 63 14.27 -16.76 -1.07
CA ASP A 63 13.63 -16.90 -2.37
C ASP A 63 13.59 -15.57 -3.16
N PHE A 64 13.66 -14.43 -2.46
CA PHE A 64 13.73 -13.13 -3.11
C PHE A 64 15.16 -12.82 -3.55
N SER A 65 15.32 -12.41 -4.80
CA SER A 65 16.61 -11.94 -5.32
C SER A 65 17.05 -10.65 -4.64
N GLN A 66 18.35 -10.37 -4.69
CA GLN A 66 18.92 -9.08 -4.31
C GLN A 66 19.08 -8.19 -5.56
N ILE A 67 18.97 -6.88 -5.34
CA ILE A 67 19.14 -5.86 -6.39
C ILE A 67 20.60 -5.84 -6.86
N ASN A 68 20.82 -5.81 -8.17
CA ASN A 68 22.13 -5.61 -8.79
C ASN A 68 22.18 -4.35 -9.69
N MET A 69 23.33 -4.09 -10.32
CA MET A 69 23.52 -2.92 -11.19
C MET A 69 22.68 -2.99 -12.49
N ASP A 70 22.38 -4.19 -12.98
CA ASP A 70 21.55 -4.38 -14.18
C ASP A 70 20.09 -4.02 -13.89
N ASP A 71 19.59 -4.38 -12.71
CA ASP A 71 18.26 -4.03 -12.23
C ASP A 71 18.09 -2.49 -12.16
N ILE A 72 19.06 -1.79 -11.59
CA ILE A 72 19.08 -0.32 -11.52
C ILE A 72 19.10 0.28 -12.93
N SER A 73 19.94 -0.25 -13.81
CA SER A 73 20.05 0.20 -15.20
C SER A 73 18.75 0.00 -15.97
N TYR A 74 18.02 -1.09 -15.68
CA TYR A 74 16.69 -1.34 -16.24
C TYR A 74 15.67 -0.30 -15.76
N PHE A 75 15.61 -0.03 -14.46
CA PHE A 75 14.68 0.97 -13.92
C PHE A 75 14.96 2.38 -14.43
N LYS A 76 16.24 2.75 -14.60
CA LYS A 76 16.63 4.04 -15.21
C LYS A 76 16.17 4.19 -16.65
N LYS A 77 16.09 3.10 -17.42
CA LYS A 77 15.54 3.14 -18.80
C LYS A 77 14.04 3.42 -18.82
N ILE A 78 13.30 2.97 -17.80
CA ILE A 78 11.85 3.15 -17.70
C ILE A 78 11.51 4.53 -17.13
N LEU A 79 12.10 4.88 -16.00
CA LEU A 79 11.74 6.05 -15.19
C LEU A 79 12.60 7.28 -15.49
N GLY A 80 13.68 7.11 -16.25
CA GLY A 80 14.76 8.08 -16.33
C GLY A 80 15.56 8.19 -15.03
N GLU A 81 16.60 9.02 -15.04
CA GLU A 81 17.47 9.23 -13.87
C GLU A 81 16.73 9.83 -12.66
N ARG A 82 15.70 10.64 -12.89
CA ARG A 82 14.98 11.32 -11.81
C ARG A 82 14.02 10.41 -11.03
N GLY A 83 13.53 9.34 -11.66
CA GLY A 83 12.59 8.42 -11.01
C GLY A 83 13.26 7.27 -10.26
N VAL A 84 14.59 7.21 -10.26
CA VAL A 84 15.37 6.23 -9.50
C VAL A 84 16.17 6.94 -8.41
N VAL A 85 15.81 6.67 -7.15
CA VAL A 85 16.43 7.32 -5.99
C VAL A 85 17.30 6.31 -5.24
N GLN A 86 18.58 6.67 -5.12
CA GLN A 86 19.61 5.95 -4.36
C GLN A 86 20.29 6.84 -3.31
N ASP A 87 19.78 8.07 -3.15
CA ASP A 87 20.28 9.04 -2.19
C ASP A 87 20.02 8.56 -0.76
N GLU A 88 21.06 8.52 0.08
CA GLU A 88 20.99 7.93 1.42
C GLU A 88 20.02 8.68 2.33
N GLU A 89 19.97 10.02 2.26
CA GLU A 89 19.08 10.84 3.09
C GLU A 89 17.61 10.56 2.76
N LYS A 90 17.26 10.61 1.47
CA LYS A 90 15.89 10.29 1.01
C LYS A 90 15.50 8.85 1.30
N LEU A 91 16.43 7.91 1.19
CA LEU A 91 16.18 6.52 1.54
C LEU A 91 16.02 6.33 3.05
N ASP A 92 16.72 7.09 3.90
CA ASP A 92 16.56 7.02 5.35
C ASP A 92 15.14 7.36 5.77
N ASP A 93 14.60 8.45 5.19
CA ASP A 93 13.22 8.89 5.39
C ASP A 93 12.21 7.87 4.88
N ALA A 94 12.44 7.30 3.68
CA ALA A 94 11.54 6.32 3.09
C ALA A 94 11.58 4.96 3.80
N ASN A 95 12.72 4.60 4.42
CA ASN A 95 12.88 3.36 5.18
C ASN A 95 12.32 3.46 6.61
N THR A 96 12.12 4.67 7.14
CA THR A 96 11.67 4.88 8.52
C THR A 96 10.17 5.17 8.56
N ASP A 97 9.43 4.46 9.43
CA ASP A 97 7.99 4.68 9.54
C ASP A 97 7.65 6.00 10.26
N TRP A 98 6.40 6.43 10.15
CA TRP A 98 5.92 7.66 10.78
C TRP A 98 6.19 7.73 12.30
N MET A 99 6.06 6.60 13.01
CA MET A 99 6.30 6.56 14.46
C MET A 99 7.77 6.35 14.83
N ARG A 100 8.67 6.17 13.85
CA ARG A 100 10.09 5.82 14.03
C ARG A 100 10.31 4.56 14.89
N LYS A 101 9.37 3.62 14.83
CA LYS A 101 9.43 2.31 15.48
C LYS A 101 10.00 1.23 14.57
N TYR A 102 9.79 1.36 13.27
CA TYR A 102 10.21 0.41 12.26
C TYR A 102 11.13 1.11 11.27
N LYS A 103 12.25 0.47 10.95
CA LYS A 103 13.21 0.96 9.97
C LYS A 103 13.70 -0.20 9.11
N GLY A 104 13.48 -0.10 7.81
CA GLY A 104 13.98 -1.05 6.83
C GLY A 104 15.39 -0.70 6.34
N SER A 105 15.83 -1.37 5.28
CA SER A 105 17.17 -1.23 4.71
C SER A 105 17.15 -1.29 3.17
N SER A 106 16.09 -0.77 2.56
CA SER A 106 16.00 -0.65 1.11
C SER A 106 17.07 0.30 0.58
N LYS A 107 17.68 -0.10 -0.54
CA LYS A 107 18.73 0.65 -1.24
C LYS A 107 18.21 1.36 -2.49
N LEU A 108 16.91 1.23 -2.76
CA LEU A 108 16.31 1.68 -4.00
C LEU A 108 14.86 2.11 -3.79
N MET A 109 14.59 3.37 -4.12
CA MET A 109 13.24 3.88 -4.22
C MET A 109 12.95 4.29 -5.67
N LEU A 110 11.82 3.82 -6.19
CA LEU A 110 11.33 4.11 -7.54
C LEU A 110 10.15 5.07 -7.46
N GLN A 111 10.14 6.10 -8.30
CA GLN A 111 9.12 7.14 -8.36
C GLN A 111 8.45 7.17 -9.75
N PRO A 112 7.56 6.20 -10.05
CA PRO A 112 6.79 6.19 -11.28
C PRO A 112 5.83 7.39 -11.36
N ARG A 113 5.51 7.77 -12.59
CA ARG A 113 4.60 8.86 -12.96
C ARG A 113 3.38 8.37 -13.73
N THR A 114 3.42 7.15 -14.26
CA THR A 114 2.34 6.59 -15.08
C THR A 114 2.01 5.16 -14.67
N THR A 115 0.80 4.71 -14.99
CA THR A 115 0.39 3.33 -14.73
C THR A 115 1.20 2.31 -15.53
N GLU A 116 1.60 2.68 -16.74
CA GLU A 116 2.44 1.88 -17.61
C GLU A 116 3.83 1.65 -17.00
N GLU A 117 4.44 2.68 -16.39
CA GLU A 117 5.71 2.55 -15.68
C GLU A 117 5.59 1.58 -14.48
N VAL A 118 4.53 1.70 -13.68
CA VAL A 118 4.27 0.77 -12.56
C VAL A 118 4.12 -0.66 -13.05
N SER A 119 3.35 -0.88 -14.12
CA SER A 119 3.17 -2.17 -14.77
C SER A 119 4.50 -2.79 -15.21
N GLN A 120 5.37 -2.01 -15.85
CA GLN A 120 6.66 -2.48 -16.32
C GLN A 120 7.63 -2.80 -15.16
N ILE A 121 7.63 -1.99 -14.11
CA ILE A 121 8.44 -2.21 -12.90
C ILE A 121 8.03 -3.52 -12.24
N LEU A 122 6.74 -3.73 -11.99
CA LEU A 122 6.27 -4.94 -11.31
C LEU A 122 6.47 -6.19 -12.13
N LYS A 123 6.24 -6.12 -13.44
CA LYS A 123 6.53 -7.22 -14.35
C LYS A 123 8.01 -7.62 -14.27
N TYR A 124 8.91 -6.65 -14.21
CA TYR A 124 10.35 -6.89 -14.05
C TYR A 124 10.67 -7.49 -12.68
N CYS A 125 10.19 -6.87 -11.59
CA CYS A 125 10.38 -7.38 -10.24
C CYS A 125 9.87 -8.81 -10.09
N ASN A 126 8.72 -9.15 -10.67
CA ASN A 126 8.16 -10.50 -10.66
C ASN A 126 9.03 -11.48 -11.47
N SER A 127 9.61 -11.07 -12.60
CA SER A 127 10.53 -11.92 -13.37
C SER A 127 11.85 -12.20 -12.66
N ARG A 128 12.29 -11.25 -11.82
CA ARG A 128 13.54 -11.34 -11.04
C ARG A 128 13.30 -11.85 -9.62
N CYS A 129 12.06 -12.10 -9.21
CA CYS A 129 11.69 -12.36 -7.82
C CYS A 129 12.23 -11.30 -6.85
N LEU A 130 12.11 -10.01 -7.19
CA LEU A 130 12.43 -8.90 -6.29
C LEU A 130 11.21 -8.57 -5.43
N ALA A 131 11.42 -8.47 -4.11
CA ALA A 131 10.39 -8.01 -3.20
C ALA A 131 10.16 -6.52 -3.35
N VAL A 132 8.91 -6.08 -3.19
CA VAL A 132 8.48 -4.70 -3.44
C VAL A 132 7.57 -4.21 -2.32
N VAL A 133 7.75 -2.96 -1.90
CA VAL A 133 6.91 -2.27 -0.93
C VAL A 133 6.28 -1.04 -1.59
N PRO A 134 4.94 -1.01 -1.79
CA PRO A 134 4.24 0.20 -2.18
C PRO A 134 4.27 1.23 -1.05
N GLN A 135 4.55 2.48 -1.40
CA GLN A 135 4.58 3.58 -0.45
C GLN A 135 3.84 4.80 -1.02
N GLY A 136 2.96 5.37 -0.21
CA GLY A 136 2.33 6.67 -0.50
C GLY A 136 2.96 7.77 0.35
N GLY A 137 2.14 8.48 1.13
CA GLY A 137 2.59 9.53 2.06
C GLY A 137 3.39 9.06 3.29
N ASN A 138 3.64 7.76 3.44
CA ASN A 138 4.33 7.15 4.59
C ASN A 138 3.77 7.55 5.99
N THR A 139 2.47 7.76 6.10
CA THR A 139 1.78 8.14 7.35
C THR A 139 1.14 6.96 8.09
N GLY A 140 1.50 5.73 7.72
CA GLY A 140 0.95 4.50 8.31
C GLY A 140 1.43 4.28 9.73
N LEU A 141 0.58 3.71 10.59
CA LEU A 141 0.88 3.51 12.03
C LEU A 141 1.15 2.05 12.41
N VAL A 142 1.34 1.18 11.42
CA VAL A 142 1.50 -0.28 11.64
C VAL A 142 2.72 -0.85 10.92
N GLY A 143 3.62 0.00 10.41
CA GLY A 143 4.85 -0.42 9.71
C GLY A 143 4.64 -0.96 8.29
N GLY A 144 3.40 -1.03 7.79
CA GLY A 144 3.11 -1.60 6.45
C GLY A 144 3.52 -0.73 5.25
N SER A 145 3.99 0.50 5.49
CA SER A 145 4.47 1.44 4.46
C SER A 145 5.98 1.49 4.31
N VAL A 146 6.72 0.69 5.10
CA VAL A 146 8.17 0.62 5.09
C VAL A 146 8.65 -0.82 4.89
N PRO A 147 9.81 -1.02 4.26
CA PRO A 147 10.43 -2.33 4.11
C PRO A 147 10.85 -2.94 5.44
N VAL A 148 10.93 -4.26 5.48
CA VAL A 148 11.50 -5.01 6.63
C VAL A 148 12.99 -5.25 6.40
N PHE A 149 13.38 -5.52 5.15
CA PHE A 149 14.75 -5.78 4.72
C PHE A 149 15.13 -4.84 3.56
N ASP A 150 15.40 -5.39 2.39
CA ASP A 150 15.93 -4.74 1.19
C ASP A 150 14.88 -4.66 0.06
N GLU A 151 13.59 -4.71 0.40
CA GLU A 151 12.53 -4.63 -0.60
C GLU A 151 12.60 -3.30 -1.36
N VAL A 152 12.33 -3.34 -2.67
CA VAL A 152 12.30 -2.13 -3.52
C VAL A 152 11.11 -1.27 -3.12
N ILE A 153 11.35 0.00 -2.77
CA ILE A 153 10.26 0.93 -2.46
C ILE A 153 9.70 1.47 -3.77
N ILE A 154 8.39 1.36 -3.99
CA ILE A 154 7.69 2.04 -5.09
C ILE A 154 6.85 3.15 -4.49
N ASN A 155 7.31 4.39 -4.65
CA ASN A 155 6.66 5.57 -4.14
C ASN A 155 5.75 6.19 -5.22
N VAL A 156 4.45 6.25 -4.96
CA VAL A 156 3.46 6.77 -5.93
C VAL A 156 3.26 8.29 -5.85
N GLY A 157 4.03 9.00 -5.04
CA GLY A 157 3.85 10.44 -4.82
C GLY A 157 4.08 11.33 -6.05
N SER A 158 4.71 10.80 -7.10
CA SER A 158 4.83 11.50 -8.39
C SER A 158 3.61 11.34 -9.31
N MET A 159 2.67 10.45 -8.97
CA MET A 159 1.38 10.27 -9.65
C MET A 159 0.31 11.09 -8.90
N ASN A 160 0.35 12.41 -9.05
CA ASN A 160 -0.43 13.34 -8.23
C ASN A 160 -1.40 14.23 -9.03
N ASN A 161 -1.82 13.80 -10.22
CA ASN A 161 -2.72 14.55 -11.08
C ASN A 161 -4.20 14.27 -10.79
N ILE A 162 -5.02 15.33 -10.85
CA ILE A 162 -6.48 15.20 -10.95
C ILE A 162 -6.81 14.98 -12.43
N LEU A 163 -7.45 13.86 -12.76
CA LEU A 163 -7.72 13.45 -14.14
C LEU A 163 -9.05 14.01 -14.66
N SER A 164 -10.09 13.98 -13.83
CA SER A 164 -11.39 14.56 -14.17
C SER A 164 -12.24 14.82 -12.95
N PHE A 165 -13.16 15.78 -13.05
CA PHE A 165 -14.16 16.06 -12.03
C PHE A 165 -15.50 16.39 -12.70
N ASP A 166 -16.54 15.61 -12.39
CA ASP A 166 -17.90 15.85 -12.86
C ASP A 166 -18.71 16.57 -11.79
N LYS A 167 -19.03 17.84 -12.05
CA LYS A 167 -19.80 18.72 -11.16
C LYS A 167 -21.27 18.33 -11.02
N VAL A 168 -21.81 17.52 -11.92
CA VAL A 168 -23.22 17.11 -11.84
C VAL A 168 -23.35 15.88 -10.94
N SER A 169 -22.51 14.88 -11.16
CA SER A 169 -22.53 13.64 -10.38
C SER A 169 -21.71 13.70 -9.09
N GLY A 170 -20.84 14.70 -8.95
CA GLY A 170 -19.90 14.83 -7.84
C GLY A 170 -18.79 13.78 -7.89
N ILE A 171 -18.40 13.33 -9.08
CA ILE A 171 -17.41 12.24 -9.21
C ILE A 171 -16.04 12.82 -9.52
N LEU A 172 -15.07 12.51 -8.65
CA LEU A 172 -13.66 12.86 -8.83
C LEU A 172 -12.88 11.63 -9.30
N VAL A 173 -12.05 11.80 -10.33
CA VAL A 173 -11.03 10.83 -10.74
C VAL A 173 -9.66 11.46 -10.56
N CYS A 174 -8.80 10.84 -9.77
CA CYS A 174 -7.46 11.32 -9.49
C CYS A 174 -6.46 10.17 -9.43
N GLU A 175 -5.17 10.51 -9.46
CA GLU A 175 -4.09 9.54 -9.27
C GLU A 175 -3.81 9.26 -7.78
N ALA A 176 -3.25 8.08 -7.51
CA ALA A 176 -3.06 7.55 -6.15
C ALA A 176 -2.16 8.39 -5.24
N GLY A 177 -1.23 9.15 -5.84
CA GLY A 177 -0.31 10.05 -5.15
C GLY A 177 -0.89 11.41 -4.82
N CYS A 178 -2.15 11.70 -5.17
CA CYS A 178 -2.80 12.95 -4.78
C CYS A 178 -2.90 13.06 -3.25
N ILE A 179 -2.36 14.16 -2.71
CA ILE A 179 -2.45 14.50 -1.29
C ILE A 179 -3.89 14.84 -0.94
N LEU A 180 -4.39 14.29 0.17
CA LEU A 180 -5.79 14.46 0.58
C LEU A 180 -6.16 15.93 0.79
N GLU A 181 -5.29 16.73 1.42
CA GLU A 181 -5.51 18.17 1.61
C GLU A 181 -5.66 18.93 0.29
N ASN A 182 -4.84 18.61 -0.72
CA ASN A 182 -4.94 19.22 -2.04
C ASN A 182 -6.28 18.88 -2.72
N LEU A 183 -6.74 17.64 -2.57
CA LEU A 183 -8.05 17.22 -3.07
C LEU A 183 -9.18 17.97 -2.36
N ILE A 184 -9.12 18.11 -1.03
CA ILE A 184 -10.09 18.88 -0.25
C ILE A 184 -10.14 20.32 -0.76
N SER A 185 -8.99 21.00 -0.86
CA SER A 185 -8.93 22.38 -1.36
C SER A 185 -9.44 22.53 -2.79
N PHE A 186 -9.17 21.55 -3.67
CA PHE A 186 -9.72 21.56 -5.02
C PHE A 186 -11.25 21.50 -5.03
N LEU A 187 -11.84 20.64 -4.19
CA LEU A 187 -13.28 20.42 -4.12
C LEU A 187 -14.03 21.55 -3.42
N ASP A 188 -13.45 22.14 -2.37
CA ASP A 188 -14.01 23.29 -1.67
C ASP A 188 -14.21 24.46 -2.66
N ASN A 189 -13.26 24.68 -3.58
CA ASN A 189 -13.37 25.68 -4.65
C ASN A 189 -14.48 25.38 -5.68
N GLN A 190 -14.99 24.14 -5.72
CA GLN A 190 -16.09 23.73 -6.59
C GLN A 190 -17.42 23.61 -5.84
N GLY A 191 -17.46 23.84 -4.52
CA GLY A 191 -18.65 23.65 -3.68
C GLY A 191 -18.93 22.20 -3.28
N PHE A 192 -17.89 21.35 -3.26
CA PHE A 192 -17.99 19.93 -2.93
C PHE A 192 -17.10 19.57 -1.75
N ILE A 193 -17.44 18.49 -1.04
CA ILE A 193 -16.69 18.05 0.13
C ILE A 193 -16.19 16.61 -0.03
N MET A 194 -14.89 16.40 0.17
CA MET A 194 -14.30 15.06 0.25
C MET A 194 -14.94 14.25 1.41
N PRO A 195 -15.43 13.02 1.16
CA PRO A 195 -16.11 12.20 2.18
C PRO A 195 -15.16 11.69 3.30
N LEU A 196 -13.86 11.86 3.13
CA LEU A 196 -12.81 11.46 4.06
C LEU A 196 -12.03 12.70 4.53
N ASP A 197 -11.77 12.77 5.84
CA ASP A 197 -10.87 13.77 6.44
C ASP A 197 -10.16 13.16 7.65
N LEU A 198 -8.85 13.39 7.78
CA LEU A 198 -8.02 12.76 8.81
C LEU A 198 -6.81 13.64 9.18
N GLY A 199 -6.26 13.45 10.37
CA GLY A 199 -5.22 14.34 10.92
C GLY A 199 -3.93 14.41 10.08
N ALA A 200 -3.64 13.38 9.28
CA ALA A 200 -2.50 13.35 8.37
C ALA A 200 -2.79 13.89 6.96
N LYS A 201 -3.90 14.63 6.74
CA LYS A 201 -4.35 15.08 5.41
C LYS A 201 -3.30 15.84 4.58
N GLY A 202 -2.37 16.54 5.23
CA GLY A 202 -1.32 17.31 4.56
C GLY A 202 -0.22 16.46 3.93
N SER A 203 -0.15 15.16 4.25
CA SER A 203 0.85 14.25 3.70
C SER A 203 0.29 12.91 3.24
N CYS A 204 -0.86 12.46 3.76
CA CYS A 204 -1.47 11.22 3.31
C CYS A 204 -1.96 11.36 1.86
N GLN A 205 -1.78 10.27 1.12
CA GLN A 205 -2.17 10.20 -0.28
C GLN A 205 -3.39 9.30 -0.43
N ILE A 206 -4.22 9.60 -1.43
CA ILE A 206 -5.52 8.94 -1.62
C ILE A 206 -5.39 7.43 -1.83
N GLY A 207 -4.36 6.94 -2.52
CA GLY A 207 -4.13 5.50 -2.68
C GLY A 207 -3.75 4.80 -1.38
N GLY A 208 -3.02 5.49 -0.50
CA GLY A 208 -2.77 5.02 0.86
C GLY A 208 -4.05 4.95 1.69
N ASN A 209 -4.92 5.96 1.57
CA ASN A 209 -6.21 5.97 2.25
C ASN A 209 -7.09 4.79 1.81
N VAL A 210 -7.16 4.51 0.51
CA VAL A 210 -7.93 3.37 -0.01
C VAL A 210 -7.32 2.04 0.41
N SER A 211 -6.00 1.87 0.26
CA SER A 211 -5.30 0.63 0.64
C SER A 211 -5.44 0.29 2.12
N THR A 212 -5.62 1.30 2.97
CA THR A 212 -5.79 1.13 4.43
C THR A 212 -7.26 1.16 4.88
N ASN A 213 -8.21 1.38 3.96
CA ASN A 213 -9.61 1.65 4.27
C ASN A 213 -9.74 2.73 5.37
N ALA A 214 -9.09 3.88 5.15
CA ALA A 214 -9.06 4.98 6.09
C ALA A 214 -10.48 5.45 6.45
N GLY A 215 -10.73 5.65 7.74
CA GLY A 215 -12.02 6.12 8.24
C GLY A 215 -12.07 7.63 8.44
N GLY A 216 -11.35 8.13 9.45
CA GLY A 216 -11.24 9.57 9.71
C GLY A 216 -12.44 10.21 10.41
N LEU A 217 -12.41 11.53 10.52
CA LEU A 217 -13.33 12.37 11.31
C LEU A 217 -14.76 12.37 10.77
N ARG A 218 -14.93 12.13 9.46
CA ARG A 218 -16.21 12.24 8.76
C ARG A 218 -16.89 10.89 8.48
N LEU A 219 -16.32 9.79 8.99
CA LEU A 219 -16.82 8.42 8.79
C LEU A 219 -18.29 8.27 9.20
N ILE A 220 -18.73 8.91 10.28
CA ILE A 220 -20.12 8.78 10.79
C ILE A 220 -21.14 9.35 9.78
N ARG A 221 -20.80 10.44 9.08
CA ARG A 221 -21.71 11.09 8.13
C ARG A 221 -21.64 10.45 6.74
N TYR A 222 -20.45 10.12 6.27
CA TYR A 222 -20.22 9.71 4.88
C TYR A 222 -19.89 8.22 4.69
N GLY A 223 -19.72 7.48 5.78
CA GLY A 223 -19.47 6.04 5.76
C GLY A 223 -18.03 5.67 5.36
N SER A 224 -17.82 4.37 5.14
CA SER A 224 -16.52 3.80 4.76
C SER A 224 -16.19 4.08 3.29
N LEU A 225 -14.89 4.06 2.97
CA LEU A 225 -14.41 4.09 1.58
C LEU A 225 -14.97 2.97 0.71
N HIS A 226 -15.41 1.83 1.28
CA HIS A 226 -16.16 0.82 0.52
C HIS A 226 -17.43 1.38 -0.12
N GLY A 227 -18.11 2.37 0.48
CA GLY A 227 -19.31 2.97 -0.12
C GLY A 227 -19.03 4.17 -1.03
N SER A 228 -17.91 4.86 -0.81
CA SER A 228 -17.57 6.13 -1.47
C SER A 228 -16.66 5.96 -2.68
N VAL A 229 -15.82 4.93 -2.71
CA VAL A 229 -14.99 4.58 -3.87
C VAL A 229 -15.87 3.88 -4.91
N LEU A 230 -15.96 4.45 -6.10
CA LEU A 230 -16.75 3.91 -7.22
C LEU A 230 -15.93 2.94 -8.09
N GLY A 231 -14.65 3.25 -8.29
CA GLY A 231 -13.76 2.51 -9.17
C GLY A 231 -12.29 2.68 -8.79
N LEU A 232 -11.47 1.72 -9.22
CA LEU A 232 -10.04 1.69 -8.97
C LEU A 232 -9.32 1.13 -10.20
N GLU A 233 -8.19 1.73 -10.57
CA GLU A 233 -7.23 1.11 -11.48
C GLU A 233 -6.15 0.42 -10.65
N ALA A 234 -6.03 -0.91 -10.76
CA ALA A 234 -5.13 -1.71 -9.95
C ALA A 234 -4.02 -2.36 -10.80
N VAL A 235 -2.74 -2.27 -10.43
CA VAL A 235 -1.69 -3.07 -11.11
C VAL A 235 -1.28 -4.26 -10.27
N LEU A 236 -1.40 -5.46 -10.81
CA LEU A 236 -1.06 -6.72 -10.13
C LEU A 236 0.45 -6.96 -10.08
N ALA A 237 0.89 -7.86 -9.20
CA ALA A 237 2.30 -8.22 -9.05
C ALA A 237 2.96 -8.71 -10.35
N ASN A 238 2.22 -9.35 -11.25
CA ASN A 238 2.73 -9.77 -12.56
C ASN A 238 2.79 -8.64 -13.61
N GLY A 239 2.44 -7.41 -13.23
CA GLY A 239 2.35 -6.23 -14.09
C GLY A 239 1.03 -6.09 -14.85
N THR A 240 0.05 -6.98 -14.67
CA THR A 240 -1.26 -6.83 -15.33
C THR A 240 -2.00 -5.63 -14.77
N VAL A 241 -2.40 -4.71 -15.64
CA VAL A 241 -3.27 -3.59 -15.28
C VAL A 241 -4.72 -4.08 -15.26
N LEU A 242 -5.37 -3.93 -14.12
CA LEU A 242 -6.77 -4.23 -13.89
C LEU A 242 -7.54 -2.91 -13.84
N ASP A 243 -8.20 -2.59 -14.94
CA ASP A 243 -9.07 -1.44 -15.04
C ASP A 243 -10.46 -1.77 -14.48
N MET A 244 -10.81 -1.11 -13.38
CA MET A 244 -12.15 -1.12 -12.77
C MET A 244 -12.62 0.32 -12.50
N LEU A 245 -12.21 1.28 -13.33
CA LEU A 245 -12.70 2.66 -13.25
C LEU A 245 -14.12 2.74 -13.82
N ALA A 246 -15.10 2.49 -12.96
CA ALA A 246 -16.52 2.67 -13.27
C ALA A 246 -17.02 3.99 -12.67
N SER A 247 -17.55 4.87 -13.52
CA SER A 247 -18.23 6.11 -13.12
C SER A 247 -19.69 5.92 -12.71
N LEU A 248 -20.16 4.66 -12.63
CA LEU A 248 -21.55 4.35 -12.35
C LEU A 248 -21.77 4.23 -10.84
N ARG A 249 -22.78 4.94 -10.33
CA ARG A 249 -23.19 4.83 -8.92
C ARG A 249 -23.73 3.43 -8.57
N LYS A 250 -24.28 2.72 -9.56
CA LYS A 250 -24.76 1.35 -9.44
C LYS A 250 -24.28 0.55 -10.65
N ASP A 251 -23.44 -0.45 -10.40
CA ASP A 251 -22.99 -1.41 -11.40
C ASP A 251 -22.95 -2.81 -10.78
N ASN A 252 -23.87 -3.68 -11.21
CA ASN A 252 -23.96 -5.07 -10.74
C ASN A 252 -23.48 -6.05 -11.82
N THR A 253 -22.59 -5.63 -12.72
CA THR A 253 -22.07 -6.47 -13.81
C THR A 253 -20.94 -7.40 -13.36
N GLY A 254 -21.26 -8.33 -12.45
CA GLY A 254 -20.35 -9.36 -11.94
C GLY A 254 -19.88 -9.07 -10.51
N TYR A 255 -18.68 -9.58 -10.17
CA TYR A 255 -18.11 -9.40 -8.84
C TYR A 255 -17.50 -8.02 -8.67
N ASP A 256 -17.69 -7.45 -7.48
CA ASP A 256 -17.12 -6.17 -7.12
C ASP A 256 -15.66 -6.30 -6.66
N LEU A 257 -14.78 -6.53 -7.64
CA LEU A 257 -13.35 -6.81 -7.41
C LEU A 257 -12.62 -5.65 -6.72
N LYS A 258 -13.11 -4.41 -6.83
CA LYS A 258 -12.47 -3.24 -6.22
C LYS A 258 -12.36 -3.40 -4.71
N HIS A 259 -13.35 -4.03 -4.07
CA HIS A 259 -13.36 -4.26 -2.62
C HIS A 259 -12.23 -5.17 -2.13
N LEU A 260 -11.63 -5.97 -3.01
CA LEU A 260 -10.47 -6.79 -2.64
C LEU A 260 -9.19 -5.95 -2.46
N PHE A 261 -9.16 -4.72 -2.99
CA PHE A 261 -8.01 -3.81 -2.87
C PHE A 261 -8.19 -2.79 -1.74
N ILE A 262 -9.45 -2.50 -1.35
CA ILE A 262 -9.75 -1.60 -0.23
C ILE A 262 -9.44 -2.31 1.09
N GLY A 263 -8.57 -1.71 1.90
CA GLY A 263 -8.20 -2.25 3.23
C GLY A 263 -7.26 -3.46 3.22
N LYS A 264 -6.67 -3.82 2.08
CA LYS A 264 -5.80 -5.00 1.96
C LYS A 264 -4.44 -4.85 2.64
N LEU A 265 -4.05 -3.63 3.03
CA LEU A 265 -2.84 -3.29 3.79
C LEU A 265 -1.68 -4.28 3.54
N THR A 266 -1.08 -4.25 2.35
CA THR A 266 0.22 -4.88 2.01
C THR A 266 0.53 -6.29 2.57
N LEU A 267 -0.46 -7.10 2.98
CA LEU A 267 -0.21 -8.23 3.88
C LEU A 267 0.12 -9.55 3.15
N ASN A 268 0.01 -9.58 1.82
CA ASN A 268 0.33 -10.77 1.03
C ASN A 268 1.06 -10.41 -0.25
N SER A 269 2.33 -10.83 -0.31
CA SER A 269 3.31 -10.67 -1.40
C SER A 269 2.84 -11.15 -2.79
N PHE A 270 1.64 -11.71 -2.91
CA PHE A 270 1.11 -12.33 -4.13
C PHE A 270 0.01 -11.53 -4.85
N LEU A 271 -0.57 -10.53 -4.20
CA LEU A 271 -1.57 -9.62 -4.80
C LEU A 271 -1.20 -8.19 -4.43
N ILE A 272 -0.03 -7.75 -4.89
CA ILE A 272 0.27 -6.32 -4.92
C ILE A 272 -0.61 -5.74 -6.02
N GLY A 273 -1.76 -5.19 -5.63
CA GLY A 273 -2.62 -4.38 -6.48
C GLY A 273 -2.36 -2.93 -6.14
N TYR A 274 -1.66 -2.20 -7.00
CA TYR A 274 -1.47 -0.77 -6.81
C TYR A 274 -2.73 -0.07 -7.22
N CYS A 275 -3.48 0.51 -6.29
CA CYS A 275 -4.40 1.54 -6.73
C CYS A 275 -3.58 2.70 -7.30
N LEU A 276 -3.81 3.02 -8.58
CA LEU A 276 -3.09 4.07 -9.30
C LEU A 276 -3.99 5.24 -9.69
N LYS A 277 -5.29 4.94 -9.81
CA LYS A 277 -6.32 5.93 -10.00
C LYS A 277 -7.51 5.57 -9.14
N GLU A 278 -8.00 6.54 -8.40
CA GLU A 278 -9.22 6.41 -7.62
C GLU A 278 -10.33 7.22 -8.24
N GLN A 279 -11.54 6.65 -8.14
CA GLN A 279 -12.77 7.38 -8.39
C GLN A 279 -13.59 7.47 -7.11
N VAL A 280 -13.77 8.67 -6.58
CA VAL A 280 -14.49 8.90 -5.32
C VAL A 280 -15.75 9.69 -5.61
N GLN A 281 -16.88 9.23 -5.09
CA GLN A 281 -18.09 10.03 -5.06
C GLN A 281 -17.98 11.07 -3.96
N ILE A 282 -18.23 12.30 -4.34
CA ILE A 282 -18.09 13.49 -3.53
C ILE A 282 -19.49 14.10 -3.42
N LEU A 283 -19.82 14.54 -2.21
CA LEU A 283 -21.17 14.98 -1.88
C LEU A 283 -21.19 16.52 -1.85
N ASN A 284 -22.30 17.09 -2.30
CA ASN A 284 -22.59 18.51 -2.10
C ASN A 284 -22.78 18.81 -0.60
N GLU A 285 -22.47 20.04 -0.21
CA GLU A 285 -22.68 20.55 1.15
C GLU A 285 -24.11 20.36 1.69
#